data_AF-A0A016UKQ9-F1
#
_entry.id   AF-A0A016UKQ9-F1
#
_cell.length_a   1.000
_cell.length_b   1.000
_cell.length_c   1.000
_cell.angle_alpha   90.00
_cell.angle_beta   90.00
_cell.angle_gamma   90.00
#
_symmetry.space_group_name_H-M   'P 1'
#
loop_
_entity.id
_entity.type
_entity.pdbx_description
1 polymer ?
#
loop_
_entity_poly.entity_id
_entity_poly.type
_entity_poly.pdbx_seq_one_letter_code
_entity_poly.pdbx_strand_id
1 'polypeptide(L)'
;MLEKLIQRRSLCLGRQKATFRAHALDHLKSQIGAGAVAVLITPNAPIAFDRGLRACHMTSAWDFYKPIGKLSTEYPTVDGPVSLQSYMIALDGCYRSYKEKVLRISEQNISLSSFSAAMFHSPFTRMVQKALARLSYRDYECGASACDSLYSKLGTLAASSFEDREVMKCLLKGSEELWKNKTCPYLELNRRIGNMYTPSLFAQLVAYIASGHSDELNRILFFAYGSGSAAAMFSATLNVSSSVYQRMMEISRRAIARLGERHICTPDQYTDALKMREEFLASDVPIIPKGNSTGQSTSTLFPGTYFLKMVDERYLRVYDCTPLPKTAQNHLNGFINGTPGGSSDIA
;
A
#
# COMPACT_ATOMS: atom_id res chain seq x y z
N MET A 1 6.34 44.19 8.01
CA MET A 1 5.33 43.88 6.97
C MET A 1 5.44 42.38 6.69
N LEU A 2 4.45 41.59 7.15
CA LEU A 2 4.45 40.13 7.16
C LEU A 2 4.64 39.55 5.74
N GLU A 3 5.72 38.81 5.50
CA GLU A 3 5.83 37.92 4.35
C GLU A 3 4.78 36.81 4.49
N LYS A 4 3.73 36.90 3.67
CA LYS A 4 2.80 35.79 3.45
C LYS A 4 3.56 34.66 2.76
N LEU A 5 4.09 33.73 3.55
CA LEU A 5 4.50 32.40 3.09
C LEU A 5 3.30 31.74 2.40
N ILE A 6 3.29 31.78 1.06
CA ILE A 6 2.38 30.96 0.25
C ILE A 6 2.82 29.51 0.44
N GLN A 7 2.27 28.84 1.44
CA GLN A 7 2.43 27.40 1.64
C GLN A 7 1.67 26.67 0.53
N ARG A 8 2.36 26.39 -0.59
CA ARG A 8 1.82 25.53 -1.65
C ARG A 8 1.67 24.11 -1.09
N ARG A 9 0.46 23.56 -1.17
CA ARG A 9 0.20 22.15 -0.84
C ARG A 9 0.67 21.28 -2.00
N SER A 10 1.25 20.11 -1.69
CA SER A 10 1.65 19.13 -2.70
C SER A 10 0.71 17.93 -2.67
N LEU A 11 0.31 17.41 -3.83
CA LEU A 11 -0.49 16.20 -3.95
C LEU A 11 0.39 15.07 -4.48
N CYS A 12 0.53 14.00 -3.71
CA CYS A 12 1.17 12.77 -4.16
C CYS A 12 0.09 11.75 -4.55
N LEU A 13 0.20 11.17 -5.75
CA LEU A 13 -0.71 10.13 -6.25
C LEU A 13 0.07 8.85 -6.49
N GLY A 14 -0.24 7.79 -5.75
CA GLY A 14 0.11 6.43 -6.12
C GLY A 14 -1.07 5.79 -6.81
N ARG A 15 -0.92 5.36 -8.07
CA ARG A 15 -1.96 4.64 -8.81
C ARG A 15 -1.34 3.47 -9.55
N GLN A 16 -1.87 2.28 -9.34
CA GLN A 16 -1.44 1.12 -10.10
C GLN A 16 -2.50 0.02 -10.12
N LYS A 17 -2.42 -0.79 -11.17
CA LYS A 17 -3.20 -2.01 -11.34
C LYS A 17 -2.21 -3.15 -11.56
N ALA A 18 -2.22 -4.13 -10.66
CA ALA A 18 -1.52 -5.39 -10.88
C ALA A 18 -2.29 -6.22 -11.89
N THR A 19 -1.57 -6.96 -12.74
CA THR A 19 -2.17 -7.92 -13.67
C THR A 19 -1.12 -8.96 -14.06
N PHE A 20 -1.50 -10.24 -14.09
CA PHE A 20 -0.72 -11.37 -14.60
C PHE A 20 -1.52 -12.08 -15.71
N ARG A 21 -0.84 -12.80 -16.62
CA ARG A 21 -1.46 -13.48 -17.77
C ARG A 21 -2.59 -14.42 -17.35
N ALA A 22 -3.59 -14.60 -18.21
CA ALA A 22 -4.61 -15.64 -18.03
C ALA A 22 -4.01 -17.07 -17.91
N HIS A 23 -2.82 -17.31 -18.46
CA HIS A 23 -2.06 -18.57 -18.33
C HIS A 23 -0.94 -18.53 -17.27
N ALA A 24 -0.82 -17.46 -16.48
CA ALA A 24 0.10 -17.47 -15.34
C ALA A 24 -0.34 -18.51 -14.31
N LEU A 25 0.61 -19.10 -13.58
CA LEU A 25 0.33 -20.04 -12.50
C LEU A 25 -0.79 -19.49 -11.59
N ASP A 26 -1.81 -20.28 -11.31
CA ASP A 26 -3.05 -19.81 -10.66
C ASP A 26 -2.83 -19.09 -9.32
N HIS A 27 -1.73 -19.40 -8.62
CA HIS A 27 -1.36 -18.75 -7.36
C HIS A 27 -0.89 -17.29 -7.51
N LEU A 28 -0.49 -16.84 -8.71
CA LEU A 28 -0.14 -15.44 -8.97
C LEU A 28 -1.38 -14.59 -9.29
N LYS A 29 -2.43 -15.20 -9.85
CA LYS A 29 -3.70 -14.52 -10.18
C LYS A 29 -4.42 -14.03 -8.93
N SER A 30 -4.38 -14.82 -7.85
CA SER A 30 -5.04 -14.49 -6.57
C SER A 30 -4.38 -13.37 -5.78
N GLN A 31 -3.20 -12.89 -6.22
CA GLN A 31 -2.45 -11.82 -5.56
C GLN A 31 -2.73 -10.43 -6.18
N ILE A 32 -3.48 -10.38 -7.28
CA ILE A 32 -3.70 -9.16 -8.06
C ILE A 32 -4.72 -8.24 -7.37
N GLY A 33 -4.42 -6.94 -7.37
CA GLY A 33 -5.36 -5.89 -6.99
C GLY A 33 -5.21 -4.64 -7.85
N ALA A 34 -6.11 -3.69 -7.65
CA ALA A 34 -6.05 -2.38 -8.27
C ALA A 34 -6.46 -1.32 -7.27
N GLY A 35 -5.71 -0.21 -7.21
CA GLY A 35 -6.01 0.86 -6.28
C GLY A 35 -5.26 2.13 -6.60
N ALA A 36 -5.72 3.20 -5.96
CA ALA A 36 -5.04 4.47 -5.95
C ALA A 36 -5.17 5.10 -4.56
N VAL A 37 -4.11 5.76 -4.10
CA VAL A 37 -4.12 6.57 -2.88
C VAL A 37 -3.60 7.96 -3.23
N ALA A 38 -4.33 8.96 -2.76
CA ALA A 38 -3.97 10.36 -2.86
C ALA A 38 -3.57 10.88 -1.49
N VAL A 39 -2.39 11.50 -1.39
CA VAL A 39 -1.85 12.05 -0.15
C VAL A 39 -1.62 13.54 -0.32
N LEU A 40 -2.33 14.34 0.48
CA LEU A 40 -2.10 15.78 0.55
C LEU A 40 -0.98 16.07 1.56
N ILE A 41 0.11 16.66 1.08
CA ILE A 41 1.29 17.01 1.87
C ILE A 41 1.23 18.50 2.18
N THR A 42 1.22 18.82 3.47
CA THR A 42 1.18 20.20 3.97
C THR A 42 2.12 20.37 5.16
N PRO A 43 2.56 21.62 5.45
CA PRO A 43 3.12 21.94 6.75
C PRO A 43 2.12 21.64 7.87
N ASN A 44 2.62 21.41 9.09
CA ASN A 44 1.83 21.12 10.29
C ASN A 44 0.85 19.95 10.13
N ALA A 45 1.21 18.96 9.29
CA ALA A 45 0.40 17.77 9.09
C ALA A 45 0.33 16.93 10.39
N PRO A 46 -0.81 16.29 10.68
CA PRO A 46 -0.95 15.41 11.83
C PRO A 46 -0.13 14.12 11.72
N ILE A 47 0.39 13.81 10.53
CA ILE A 47 1.35 12.73 10.30
C ILE A 47 2.60 13.40 9.74
N ALA A 48 3.63 13.52 10.56
CA ALA A 48 4.86 14.21 10.21
C ALA A 48 5.98 13.19 10.01
N PHE A 49 6.59 13.18 8.81
CA PHE A 49 7.75 12.34 8.56
C PHE A 49 8.95 12.80 9.39
N ASP A 50 9.67 11.83 9.96
CA ASP A 50 10.83 12.11 10.79
C ASP A 50 12.01 12.59 9.92
N ARG A 51 12.42 13.84 10.14
CA ARG A 51 13.45 14.50 9.33
C ARG A 51 14.80 13.80 9.51
N GLY A 52 15.50 13.57 8.39
CA GLY A 52 16.80 12.89 8.39
C GLY A 52 16.72 11.36 8.51
N LEU A 53 15.56 10.79 8.83
CA LEU A 53 15.36 9.36 9.07
C LEU A 53 14.75 8.62 7.86
N ARG A 54 15.32 8.86 6.68
CA ARG A 54 15.05 8.06 5.47
C ARG A 54 16.29 7.26 5.11
N ALA A 55 16.20 5.94 5.13
CA ALA A 55 17.23 5.02 4.68
C ALA A 55 16.83 4.40 3.34
N CYS A 56 17.74 4.34 2.37
CA CYS A 56 17.49 3.75 1.06
C CYS A 56 18.47 2.62 0.80
N HIS A 57 18.01 1.60 0.08
CA HIS A 57 18.82 0.51 -0.43
C HIS A 57 18.43 0.27 -1.88
N MET A 58 19.38 0.35 -2.79
CA MET A 58 19.16 0.18 -4.22
C MET A 58 20.23 -0.75 -4.76
N THR A 59 19.82 -1.78 -5.49
CA THR A 59 20.71 -2.78 -6.09
C THR A 59 20.19 -3.13 -7.46
N SER A 60 21.06 -3.63 -8.35
CA SER A 60 20.60 -4.19 -9.62
C SER A 60 20.07 -5.60 -9.38
N ALA A 61 18.79 -5.84 -9.66
CA ALA A 61 18.13 -7.13 -9.55
C ALA A 61 17.14 -7.34 -10.69
N TRP A 62 17.10 -8.56 -11.23
CA TRP A 62 16.17 -8.95 -12.30
C TRP A 62 15.02 -9.79 -11.73
N ASP A 63 14.55 -9.42 -10.54
CA ASP A 63 13.58 -10.18 -9.77
C ASP A 63 12.15 -10.06 -10.30
N PHE A 64 11.77 -8.84 -10.69
CA PHE A 64 10.52 -8.55 -11.36
C PHE A 64 10.70 -7.31 -12.23
N TYR A 65 10.35 -7.42 -13.51
CA TYR A 65 10.50 -6.34 -14.47
C TYR A 65 9.50 -6.49 -15.62
N LYS A 66 9.29 -5.41 -16.38
CA LYS A 66 8.40 -5.38 -17.54
C LYS A 66 9.23 -5.07 -18.80
N PRO A 67 9.87 -6.08 -19.41
CA PRO A 67 10.72 -5.84 -20.57
C PRO A 67 9.86 -5.44 -21.78
N ILE A 68 10.35 -4.52 -22.59
CA ILE A 68 9.76 -4.21 -23.90
C ILE A 68 10.30 -5.26 -24.87
N GLY A 69 9.49 -6.29 -25.17
CA GLY A 69 9.82 -7.36 -26.11
C GLY A 69 9.15 -7.19 -27.48
N LYS A 70 9.21 -8.23 -28.32
CA LYS A 70 8.58 -8.24 -29.66
C LYS A 70 7.04 -8.12 -29.63
N LEU A 71 6.39 -8.55 -28.54
CA LEU A 71 4.96 -8.33 -28.29
C LEU A 71 4.80 -7.36 -27.12
N SER A 72 3.99 -6.32 -27.31
CA SER A 72 3.56 -5.43 -26.23
C SER A 72 2.69 -6.23 -25.25
N THR A 73 3.13 -6.35 -24.00
CA THR A 73 2.44 -7.11 -22.95
C THR A 73 2.43 -6.31 -21.66
N GLU A 74 1.31 -6.29 -20.95
CA GLU A 74 1.23 -5.63 -19.63
C GLU A 74 1.85 -6.46 -18.51
N TYR A 75 2.09 -7.73 -18.79
CA TYR A 75 2.53 -8.74 -17.83
C TYR A 75 4.02 -8.67 -17.56
N PRO A 76 4.42 -8.75 -16.29
CA PRO A 76 5.81 -8.75 -15.89
C PRO A 76 6.46 -10.12 -16.13
N THR A 77 7.77 -10.11 -16.31
CA THR A 77 8.62 -11.27 -16.02
C THR A 77 8.91 -11.26 -14.52
N VAL A 78 8.73 -12.39 -13.86
CA VAL A 78 8.93 -12.54 -12.41
C VAL A 78 9.70 -13.81 -12.10
N ASP A 79 10.71 -13.68 -11.25
CA ASP A 79 11.39 -14.78 -10.58
C ASP A 79 11.01 -14.72 -9.09
N GLY A 80 10.11 -15.60 -8.67
CA GLY A 80 9.54 -15.60 -7.32
C GLY A 80 10.59 -15.73 -6.21
N PRO A 81 11.45 -16.76 -6.23
CA PRO A 81 12.55 -16.91 -5.27
C PRO A 81 13.49 -15.68 -5.24
N VAL A 82 13.94 -15.20 -6.40
CA VAL A 82 14.84 -14.04 -6.46
C VAL A 82 14.14 -12.77 -5.96
N SER A 83 12.83 -12.62 -6.16
CA SER A 83 12.06 -11.49 -5.64
C SER A 83 11.89 -11.53 -4.13
N LEU A 84 11.69 -12.72 -3.55
CA LEU A 84 11.71 -12.90 -2.10
C LEU A 84 13.08 -12.51 -1.51
N GLN A 85 14.17 -13.01 -2.10
CA GLN A 85 15.52 -12.69 -1.64
C GLN A 85 15.84 -11.20 -1.76
N SER A 86 15.54 -10.59 -2.92
CA SER A 86 15.80 -9.17 -3.19
C SER A 86 15.05 -8.27 -2.21
N TYR A 87 13.79 -8.61 -1.88
CA TYR A 87 13.03 -7.91 -0.86
C TYR A 87 13.68 -8.00 0.52
N MET A 88 14.12 -9.19 0.94
CA MET A 88 14.75 -9.39 2.27
C MET A 88 16.10 -8.68 2.38
N ILE A 89 16.92 -8.71 1.32
CA ILE A 89 18.19 -7.97 1.26
C ILE A 89 17.93 -6.47 1.40
N ALA A 90 16.97 -5.94 0.64
CA ALA A 90 16.61 -4.54 0.68
C ALA A 90 16.02 -4.12 2.04
N LEU A 91 15.24 -5.00 2.66
CA LEU A 91 14.69 -4.81 4.00
C LEU A 91 15.78 -4.69 5.06
N ASP A 92 16.72 -5.64 5.09
CA ASP A 92 17.85 -5.63 6.01
C ASP A 92 18.75 -4.41 5.80
N GLY A 93 19.06 -4.11 4.53
CA GLY A 93 19.88 -2.96 4.16
C GLY A 93 19.25 -1.63 4.58
N CYS A 94 17.94 -1.49 4.39
CA CYS A 94 17.21 -0.30 4.84
C CYS A 94 17.12 -0.23 6.36
N TYR A 95 16.82 -1.33 7.06
CA TYR A 95 16.67 -1.32 8.52
C TYR A 95 17.98 -1.01 9.24
N ARG A 96 19.07 -1.66 8.82
CA ARG A 96 20.41 -1.36 9.34
C ARG A 96 20.75 0.12 9.18
N SER A 97 20.64 0.64 7.96
CA SER A 97 20.94 2.05 7.67
C SER A 97 20.01 3.02 8.41
N TYR A 98 18.75 2.62 8.65
CA TYR A 98 17.80 3.42 9.43
C TYR A 98 18.20 3.46 10.90
N LYS A 99 18.52 2.32 11.53
CA LYS A 99 19.02 2.24 12.91
C LYS A 99 20.30 3.06 13.10
N GLU A 100 21.26 2.95 12.17
CA GLU A 100 22.49 3.75 12.17
C GLU A 100 22.20 5.26 12.13
N LYS A 101 21.22 5.69 11.31
CA LYS A 101 20.82 7.11 11.24
C LYS A 101 20.14 7.58 12.53
N VAL A 102 19.27 6.76 13.12
CA VAL A 102 18.62 7.08 14.40
C VAL A 102 19.66 7.22 15.50
N LEU A 103 20.56 6.24 15.63
CA LEU A 103 21.64 6.29 16.62
C LEU A 103 22.49 7.55 16.48
N ARG A 104 22.83 7.93 15.24
CA ARG A 104 23.62 9.13 14.97
C ARG A 104 22.87 10.45 15.27
N ILE A 105 21.56 10.51 15.07
CA ILE A 105 20.78 11.75 15.17
C ILE A 105 20.21 11.96 16.58
N SER A 106 19.75 10.88 17.22
CA SER A 106 19.04 10.94 18.51
C SER A 106 19.72 10.16 19.62
N GLU A 107 20.89 9.54 19.38
CA GLU A 107 21.64 8.76 20.36
C GLU A 107 20.84 7.61 21.00
N GLN A 108 19.80 7.15 20.29
CA GLN A 108 18.91 6.10 20.74
C GLN A 108 19.11 4.83 19.92
N ASN A 109 19.22 3.71 20.62
CA ASN A 109 19.02 2.40 20.03
C ASN A 109 17.52 2.14 19.89
N ILE A 110 17.12 1.71 18.70
CA ILE A 110 15.72 1.41 18.40
C ILE A 110 15.54 -0.04 17.98
N SER A 111 14.32 -0.53 18.17
CA SER A 111 13.85 -1.81 17.68
C SER A 111 12.41 -1.67 17.20
N LEU A 112 11.78 -2.78 16.80
CA LEU A 112 10.35 -2.80 16.50
C LEU A 112 9.47 -2.37 17.69
N SER A 113 9.96 -2.43 18.94
CA SER A 113 9.21 -1.94 20.10
C SER A 113 9.12 -0.41 20.14
N SER A 114 10.01 0.31 19.44
CA SER A 114 10.04 1.78 19.35
C SER A 114 8.96 2.37 18.43
N PHE A 115 8.11 1.55 17.82
CA PHE A 115 7.05 1.97 16.90
C PHE A 115 5.69 1.39 17.31
N SER A 116 4.63 2.18 17.20
CA SER A 116 3.24 1.75 17.37
C SER A 116 2.85 0.70 16.33
N ALA A 117 3.34 0.86 15.10
CA ALA A 117 3.11 -0.05 13.99
C ALA A 117 4.29 -0.10 13.02
N ALA A 118 4.41 -1.24 12.31
CA ALA A 118 5.34 -1.41 11.21
C ALA A 118 4.56 -1.79 9.94
N MET A 119 4.73 -0.98 8.90
CA MET A 119 4.03 -1.08 7.62
C MET A 119 5.01 -1.42 6.50
N PHE A 120 4.59 -2.31 5.61
CA PHE A 120 5.48 -2.85 4.57
C PHE A 120 4.80 -2.83 3.21
N HIS A 121 5.56 -2.65 2.13
CA HIS A 121 5.02 -2.93 0.80
C HIS A 121 4.47 -4.38 0.78
N SER A 122 3.22 -4.52 0.37
CA SER A 122 2.44 -5.76 0.51
C SER A 122 2.04 -6.29 -0.86
N PRO A 123 2.89 -7.13 -1.49
CA PRO A 123 2.48 -7.89 -2.67
C PRO A 123 1.46 -8.97 -2.31
N PHE A 124 1.58 -9.53 -1.11
CA PHE A 124 0.59 -10.39 -0.46
C PHE A 124 0.87 -10.39 1.05
N THR A 125 -0.14 -10.66 1.88
CA THR A 125 -0.02 -10.47 3.34
C THR A 125 0.97 -11.41 4.02
N ARG A 126 1.17 -12.61 3.47
CA ARG A 126 2.20 -13.53 3.96
C ARG A 126 3.61 -12.96 3.78
N MET A 127 3.87 -12.17 2.74
CA MET A 127 5.16 -11.50 2.55
C MET A 127 5.44 -10.50 3.70
N VAL A 128 4.42 -9.72 4.05
CA VAL A 128 4.50 -8.74 5.14
C VAL A 128 4.77 -9.42 6.48
N GLN A 129 4.17 -10.60 6.72
CA GLN A 129 4.45 -11.39 7.92
C GLN A 129 5.91 -11.86 7.97
N LYS A 130 6.45 -12.33 6.83
CA LYS A 130 7.87 -12.72 6.73
C LYS A 130 8.80 -11.53 6.98
N ALA A 131 8.47 -10.36 6.44
CA ALA A 131 9.26 -9.14 6.60
C ALA A 131 9.35 -8.70 8.07
N LEU A 132 8.22 -8.67 8.79
CA LEU A 132 8.22 -8.37 10.23
C LEU A 132 9.02 -9.42 11.02
N ALA A 133 8.88 -10.70 10.68
CA ALA A 133 9.62 -11.78 11.31
C ALA A 133 11.14 -11.62 11.14
N ARG A 134 11.59 -11.19 9.95
CA ARG A 134 13.00 -10.85 9.72
C ARG A 134 13.44 -9.68 10.58
N LEU A 135 12.71 -8.57 10.60
CA LEU A 135 13.09 -7.42 11.44
C LEU A 135 13.15 -7.79 12.93
N SER A 136 12.22 -8.62 13.42
CA SER A 136 12.22 -9.12 14.79
C SER A 136 13.48 -9.93 15.12
N TYR A 137 13.89 -10.80 14.21
CA TYR A 137 15.14 -11.55 14.37
C TYR A 137 16.37 -10.63 14.26
N ARG A 138 16.32 -9.59 13.42
CA ARG A 138 17.40 -8.60 13.34
C ARG A 138 17.55 -7.82 14.65
N ASP A 139 16.46 -7.52 15.33
CA ASP A 139 16.51 -6.91 16.66
C ASP A 139 17.08 -7.85 17.70
N TYR A 140 16.80 -9.15 17.61
CA TYR A 140 17.46 -10.17 18.42
C TYR A 140 18.98 -10.23 18.18
N GLU A 141 19.43 -10.26 16.93
CA GLU A 141 20.87 -10.23 16.58
C GLU A 141 21.58 -8.99 17.16
N CYS A 142 20.85 -7.88 17.34
CA CYS A 142 21.38 -6.65 17.93
C CYS A 142 21.21 -6.56 19.46
N GLY A 143 20.76 -7.63 20.13
CA GLY A 143 20.53 -7.66 21.59
C GLY A 143 19.33 -6.84 22.06
N ALA A 144 18.41 -6.48 21.15
CA ALA A 144 17.27 -5.59 21.42
C ALA A 144 15.92 -6.34 21.59
N SER A 145 15.92 -7.68 21.60
CA SER A 145 14.72 -8.51 21.73
C SER A 145 14.82 -9.49 22.91
N ALA A 146 13.71 -9.69 23.63
CA ALA A 146 13.61 -10.61 24.77
C ALA A 146 13.26 -12.06 24.37
N CYS A 147 12.97 -12.34 23.10
CA CYS A 147 12.56 -13.68 22.64
C CYS A 147 13.76 -14.59 22.34
N ASP A 148 14.46 -15.02 23.39
CA ASP A 148 15.75 -15.70 23.27
C ASP A 148 15.64 -17.20 22.93
N SER A 149 14.64 -17.91 23.48
CA SER A 149 14.59 -19.38 23.41
C SER A 149 14.30 -19.98 22.03
N LEU A 150 13.62 -19.23 21.14
CA LEU A 150 13.35 -19.66 19.76
C LEU A 150 14.48 -19.22 18.81
N TYR A 151 14.96 -17.98 18.96
CA TYR A 151 15.96 -17.42 18.07
C TYR A 151 17.38 -17.90 18.33
N SER A 152 17.72 -18.30 19.57
CA SER A 152 19.02 -18.92 19.91
C SER A 152 19.37 -20.17 19.10
N LYS A 153 18.36 -20.85 18.54
CA LYS A 153 18.56 -22.00 17.65
C LYS A 153 18.99 -21.60 16.24
N LEU A 154 18.85 -20.33 15.90
CA LEU A 154 19.18 -19.77 14.59
C LEU A 154 20.51 -19.01 14.71
N GLY A 155 21.47 -19.38 13.87
CA GLY A 155 22.68 -18.59 13.65
C GLY A 155 22.46 -17.48 12.62
N THR A 156 23.53 -16.82 12.21
CA THR A 156 23.51 -15.78 11.17
C THR A 156 22.77 -16.24 9.91
N LEU A 157 21.69 -15.53 9.55
CA LEU A 157 20.86 -15.88 8.39
C LEU A 157 21.31 -15.12 7.14
N ALA A 158 21.43 -15.85 6.03
CA ALA A 158 21.59 -15.27 4.70
C ALA A 158 20.23 -15.05 4.02
N ALA A 159 20.20 -14.33 2.91
CA ALA A 159 18.97 -14.12 2.14
C ALA A 159 18.33 -15.42 1.64
N SER A 160 19.14 -16.43 1.32
CA SER A 160 18.66 -17.77 0.93
C SER A 160 18.00 -18.53 2.10
N SER A 161 18.33 -18.19 3.36
CA SER A 161 17.76 -18.85 4.53
C SER A 161 16.25 -18.63 4.68
N PHE A 162 15.66 -17.62 4.01
CA PHE A 162 14.22 -17.37 4.04
C PHE A 162 13.39 -18.30 3.15
N GLU A 163 14.05 -19.17 2.38
CA GLU A 163 13.41 -20.26 1.65
C GLU A 163 13.30 -21.53 2.50
N ASP A 164 14.15 -21.67 3.52
CA ASP A 164 14.10 -22.79 4.44
C ASP A 164 12.82 -22.73 5.29
N ARG A 165 12.05 -23.82 5.24
CA ARG A 165 10.74 -23.91 5.89
C ARG A 165 10.84 -23.88 7.40
N GLU A 166 11.86 -24.52 7.99
CA GLU A 166 12.03 -24.59 9.45
C GLU A 166 12.57 -23.27 9.99
N VAL A 167 13.52 -22.63 9.29
CA VAL A 167 13.97 -21.27 9.61
C VAL A 167 12.77 -20.32 9.61
N MET A 168 11.98 -20.32 8.52
CA MET A 168 10.82 -19.46 8.42
C MET A 168 9.76 -19.73 9.50
N LYS A 169 9.50 -21.00 9.81
CA LYS A 169 8.58 -21.39 10.88
C LYS A 169 9.05 -20.86 12.24
N CYS A 170 10.34 -20.96 12.54
CA CYS A 170 10.93 -20.42 13.76
C CYS A 170 10.78 -18.89 13.82
N LEU A 171 11.15 -18.18 12.75
CA LEU A 171 11.03 -16.72 12.63
C LEU A 171 9.60 -16.23 12.85
N LEU A 172 8.63 -16.89 12.19
CA LEU A 172 7.21 -16.54 12.29
C LEU A 172 6.66 -16.79 13.70
N LYS A 173 7.06 -17.87 14.36
CA LYS A 173 6.65 -18.16 15.73
C LYS A 173 7.25 -17.17 16.72
N GLY A 174 8.55 -16.86 16.60
CA GLY A 174 9.22 -15.91 17.48
C GLY A 174 8.73 -14.46 17.36
N SER A 175 8.08 -14.12 16.24
CA SER A 175 7.54 -12.77 15.99
C SER A 175 6.01 -12.69 16.11
N GLU A 176 5.35 -13.74 16.61
CA GLU A 176 3.88 -13.85 16.57
C GLU A 176 3.17 -12.72 17.33
N GLU A 177 3.67 -12.33 18.50
CA GLU A 177 3.09 -11.24 19.28
C GLU A 177 3.27 -9.88 18.60
N LEU A 178 4.48 -9.58 18.12
CA LEU A 178 4.76 -8.38 17.33
C LEU A 178 3.87 -8.34 16.09
N TRP A 179 3.66 -9.47 15.43
CA TRP A 179 2.76 -9.59 14.28
C TRP A 179 1.33 -9.22 14.63
N LYS A 180 0.77 -9.80 15.69
CA LYS A 180 -0.60 -9.54 16.15
C LYS A 180 -0.82 -8.08 16.52
N ASN A 181 0.18 -7.43 17.12
CA ASN A 181 0.02 -6.09 17.68
C ASN A 181 0.42 -4.96 16.72
N LYS A 182 1.48 -5.13 15.92
CA LYS A 182 2.10 -4.02 15.18
C LYS A 182 1.81 -4.00 13.69
N THR A 183 1.31 -5.10 13.11
CA THR A 183 1.14 -5.19 11.64
C THR A 183 -0.15 -5.88 11.19
N CYS A 184 -0.50 -7.03 11.79
CA CYS A 184 -1.64 -7.85 11.36
C CYS A 184 -2.99 -7.10 11.28
N PRO A 185 -3.36 -6.24 12.25
CA PRO A 185 -4.65 -5.55 12.24
C PRO A 185 -4.79 -4.58 11.05
N TYR A 186 -3.66 -4.03 10.59
CA TYR A 186 -3.63 -2.97 9.59
C TYR A 186 -3.59 -3.48 8.14
N LEU A 187 -3.78 -4.78 7.92
CA LEU A 187 -3.73 -5.39 6.59
C LEU A 187 -5.12 -5.63 5.96
N GLU A 188 -6.21 -5.12 6.53
CA GLU A 188 -7.58 -5.37 6.02
C GLU A 188 -7.73 -5.00 4.55
N LEU A 189 -7.34 -3.78 4.16
CA LEU A 189 -7.43 -3.34 2.76
C LEU A 189 -6.59 -4.24 1.84
N ASN A 190 -5.37 -4.59 2.24
CA ASN A 190 -4.51 -5.48 1.44
C ASN A 190 -5.11 -6.89 1.29
N ARG A 191 -5.73 -7.44 2.34
CA ARG A 191 -6.40 -8.76 2.28
C ARG A 191 -7.61 -8.75 1.35
N ARG A 192 -8.38 -7.66 1.36
CA ARG A 192 -9.66 -7.58 0.65
C ARG A 192 -9.54 -7.02 -0.78
N ILE A 193 -8.46 -6.31 -1.11
CA ILE A 193 -8.20 -5.72 -2.44
C ILE A 193 -7.11 -6.47 -3.22
N GLY A 194 -6.11 -7.05 -2.55
CA GLY A 194 -4.92 -7.62 -3.19
C GLY A 194 -3.81 -6.59 -3.42
N ASN A 195 -2.82 -6.94 -4.26
CA ASN A 195 -1.66 -6.08 -4.53
C ASN A 195 -2.04 -4.88 -5.39
N MET A 196 -1.97 -3.68 -4.83
CA MET A 196 -2.17 -2.43 -5.54
C MET A 196 -0.86 -1.85 -6.11
N TYR A 197 0.29 -2.51 -5.90
CA TYR A 197 1.65 -2.01 -6.07
C TYR A 197 1.97 -0.78 -5.20
N THR A 198 2.22 0.39 -5.78
CA THR A 198 2.62 1.61 -5.07
C THR A 198 1.70 1.99 -3.90
N PRO A 199 0.36 1.87 -3.97
CA PRO A 199 -0.54 2.21 -2.86
C PRO A 199 -0.61 1.12 -1.78
N SER A 200 -0.07 -0.08 -2.00
CA SER A 200 -0.17 -1.21 -1.05
C SER A 200 0.38 -0.88 0.33
N LEU A 201 1.42 -0.04 0.41
CA LEU A 201 1.96 0.44 1.68
C LEU A 201 0.97 1.39 2.39
N PHE A 202 0.45 2.37 1.66
CA PHE A 202 -0.47 3.37 2.22
C PHE A 202 -1.85 2.81 2.58
N ALA A 203 -2.25 1.68 2.00
CA ALA A 203 -3.44 0.96 2.42
C ALA A 203 -3.36 0.52 3.90
N GLN A 204 -2.16 0.16 4.39
CA GLN A 204 -1.96 -0.12 5.82
C GLN A 204 -2.11 1.14 6.67
N LEU A 205 -1.64 2.29 6.15
CA LEU A 205 -1.78 3.57 6.84
C LEU A 205 -3.26 3.96 7.01
N VAL A 206 -4.07 3.78 5.97
CA VAL A 206 -5.53 4.01 6.05
C VAL A 206 -6.17 3.08 7.09
N ALA A 207 -5.80 1.79 7.10
CA ALA A 207 -6.33 0.85 8.08
C ALA A 207 -5.92 1.18 9.52
N TYR A 208 -4.68 1.62 9.74
CA TYR A 208 -4.19 2.09 11.03
C TYR A 208 -4.94 3.34 11.50
N ILE A 209 -5.11 4.33 10.63
CA ILE A 209 -5.84 5.56 10.96
C ILE A 209 -7.30 5.22 11.30
N ALA A 210 -7.93 4.30 10.57
CA ALA A 210 -9.32 3.89 10.82
C ALA A 210 -9.53 3.18 12.15
N SER A 211 -8.52 2.43 12.64
CA SER A 211 -8.62 1.71 13.91
C SER A 211 -8.72 2.66 15.10
N GLY A 212 -8.23 3.89 14.96
CA GLY A 212 -8.13 4.85 16.07
C GLY A 212 -7.10 4.44 17.12
N HIS A 213 -6.13 3.58 16.75
CA HIS A 213 -5.05 3.19 17.65
C HIS A 213 -4.28 4.44 18.13
N SER A 214 -4.00 4.47 19.42
CA SER A 214 -3.21 5.50 20.08
C SER A 214 -2.41 4.84 21.19
N ASP A 215 -1.11 5.11 21.23
CA ASP A 215 -0.21 4.71 22.31
C ASP A 215 0.80 5.83 22.56
N GLU A 216 1.63 5.69 23.59
CA GLU A 216 2.63 6.72 23.93
C GLU A 216 3.72 6.90 22.86
N LEU A 217 3.87 5.94 21.94
CA LEU A 217 4.88 6.00 20.90
C LEU A 217 4.44 6.91 19.75
N ASN A 218 3.17 6.82 19.34
CA ASN A 218 2.57 7.56 18.22
C ASN A 218 3.49 7.62 16.99
N ARG A 219 4.17 6.51 16.67
CA ARG A 219 5.23 6.48 15.65
C ARG A 219 5.11 5.24 14.79
N ILE A 220 5.15 5.43 13.47
CA ILE A 220 4.97 4.35 12.51
C ILE A 220 6.26 4.17 11.71
N LEU A 221 6.70 2.92 11.55
CA LEU A 221 7.77 2.54 10.63
C LEU A 221 7.17 2.14 9.28
N PHE A 222 7.76 2.62 8.20
CA PHE A 222 7.37 2.32 6.83
C PHE A 222 8.53 1.67 6.08
N PHE A 223 8.25 0.59 5.36
CA PHE A 223 9.15 -0.01 4.39
C PHE A 223 8.50 -0.04 3.00
N ALA A 224 9.00 0.80 2.11
CA ALA A 224 8.64 0.81 0.70
C ALA A 224 9.61 -0.04 -0.11
N TYR A 225 9.10 -0.85 -1.03
CA TYR A 225 9.88 -1.70 -1.92
C TYR A 225 9.32 -1.65 -3.34
N GLY A 226 10.22 -1.61 -4.33
CA GLY A 226 9.95 -1.88 -5.72
C GLY A 226 11.06 -2.73 -6.32
N SER A 227 10.67 -3.75 -7.08
CA SER A 227 11.60 -4.65 -7.78
C SER A 227 12.49 -3.93 -8.79
N GLY A 228 13.66 -4.49 -9.08
CA GLY A 228 14.70 -3.88 -9.91
C GLY A 228 16.08 -3.62 -9.28
N SER A 229 16.30 -3.37 -7.98
CA SER A 229 15.40 -3.09 -6.87
C SER A 229 15.72 -1.73 -6.22
N ALA A 230 14.68 -1.06 -5.72
CA ALA A 230 14.77 0.18 -4.97
C ALA A 230 13.86 0.11 -3.75
N ALA A 231 14.43 0.36 -2.58
CA ALA A 231 13.70 0.35 -1.33
C ALA A 231 14.02 1.57 -0.46
N ALA A 232 13.07 1.92 0.40
CA ALA A 232 13.26 2.94 1.40
C ALA A 232 12.56 2.56 2.71
N MET A 233 13.25 2.78 3.83
CA MET A 233 12.66 2.75 5.15
C MET A 233 12.65 4.15 5.75
N PHE A 234 11.52 4.54 6.31
CA PHE A 234 11.31 5.84 6.90
C PHE A 234 10.24 5.74 7.99
N SER A 235 10.06 6.81 8.75
CA SER A 235 9.12 6.84 9.87
C SER A 235 8.33 8.13 9.90
N ALA A 236 7.19 8.10 10.58
CA ALA A 236 6.39 9.27 10.86
C ALA A 236 5.86 9.25 12.29
N THR A 237 5.81 10.43 12.90
CA THR A 237 5.16 10.68 14.18
C THR A 237 3.76 11.26 13.97
N LEU A 238 2.83 10.83 14.80
CA LEU A 238 1.42 11.15 14.72
C LEU A 238 1.02 12.12 15.83
N ASN A 239 0.26 13.14 15.45
CA ASN A 239 -0.46 14.00 16.38
C ASN A 239 -1.93 13.56 16.42
N VAL A 240 -2.22 12.54 17.22
CA VAL A 240 -3.55 11.91 17.32
C VAL A 240 -4.61 12.84 17.93
N SER A 241 -4.21 13.84 18.72
CA SER A 241 -5.12 14.83 19.30
C SER A 241 -5.55 15.91 18.30
N SER A 242 -4.92 15.98 17.13
CA SER A 242 -5.29 16.93 16.08
C SER A 242 -6.70 16.67 15.55
N SER A 243 -7.52 17.72 15.44
CA SER A 243 -8.84 17.64 14.79
C SER A 243 -8.74 17.21 13.31
N VAL A 244 -7.61 17.47 12.65
CA VAL A 244 -7.32 16.97 11.30
C VAL A 244 -7.17 15.44 11.32
N TYR A 245 -6.48 14.89 12.31
CA TYR A 245 -6.31 13.44 12.46
C TYR A 245 -7.67 12.76 12.72
N GLN A 246 -8.50 13.35 13.58
CA GLN A 246 -9.86 12.85 13.85
C GLN A 246 -10.71 12.78 12.58
N ARG A 247 -10.64 13.81 11.71
CA ARG A 247 -11.28 13.76 10.38
C ARG A 247 -10.68 12.68 9.48
N MET A 248 -9.35 12.51 9.48
CA MET A 248 -8.70 11.44 8.71
C MET A 248 -9.15 10.04 9.16
N MET A 249 -9.37 9.85 10.46
CA MET A 249 -9.91 8.61 11.04
C MET A 249 -11.32 8.32 10.51
N GLU A 250 -12.22 9.31 10.53
CA GLU A 250 -13.58 9.14 10.01
C GLU A 250 -13.60 8.83 8.50
N ILE A 251 -12.80 9.54 7.72
CA ILE A 251 -12.65 9.30 6.28
C ILE A 251 -12.09 7.89 6.01
N SER A 252 -11.09 7.47 6.78
CA SER A 252 -10.50 6.13 6.66
C SER A 252 -11.49 5.03 7.00
N ARG A 253 -12.32 5.20 8.04
CA ARG A 253 -13.41 4.27 8.39
C ARG A 253 -14.42 4.13 7.25
N ARG A 254 -14.83 5.25 6.64
CA ARG A 254 -15.70 5.22 5.45
C ARG A 254 -15.04 4.50 4.28
N ALA A 255 -13.76 4.73 4.03
CA ALA A 255 -13.02 4.07 2.95
C ALA A 255 -12.99 2.54 3.13
N ILE A 256 -12.85 2.04 4.37
CA ILE A 256 -12.93 0.61 4.68
C ILE A 256 -14.36 0.09 4.52
N ALA A 257 -15.36 0.82 5.02
CA ALA A 257 -16.77 0.43 4.91
C ALA A 257 -17.20 0.23 3.45
N ARG A 258 -16.71 1.06 2.52
CA ARG A 258 -16.96 0.94 1.08
C ARG A 258 -16.53 -0.40 0.47
N LEU A 259 -15.66 -1.18 1.13
CA LEU A 259 -15.36 -2.54 0.68
C LEU A 259 -16.57 -3.48 0.72
N GLY A 260 -17.55 -3.19 1.59
CA GLY A 260 -18.83 -3.91 1.68
C GLY A 260 -19.83 -3.54 0.58
N GLU A 261 -19.63 -2.41 -0.10
CA GLU A 261 -20.48 -1.93 -1.20
C GLU A 261 -20.00 -2.45 -2.59
N ARG A 262 -18.93 -3.25 -2.63
CA ARG A 262 -18.39 -3.78 -3.88
C ARG A 262 -19.32 -4.82 -4.49
N HIS A 263 -19.33 -4.84 -5.81
CA HIS A 263 -19.96 -5.93 -6.55
C HIS A 263 -19.08 -7.19 -6.50
N ILE A 264 -19.68 -8.32 -6.15
CA ILE A 264 -19.02 -9.63 -6.15
C ILE A 264 -19.19 -10.24 -7.54
N CYS A 265 -18.08 -10.61 -8.17
CA CYS A 265 -18.07 -11.32 -9.44
C CYS A 265 -17.71 -12.79 -9.24
N THR A 266 -18.22 -13.67 -10.09
CA THR A 266 -17.80 -15.08 -10.14
C THR A 266 -16.38 -15.21 -10.74
N PRO A 267 -15.68 -16.33 -10.48
CA PRO A 267 -14.37 -16.59 -11.12
C PRO A 267 -14.41 -16.55 -12.65
N ASP A 268 -15.50 -17.00 -13.27
CA ASP A 268 -15.68 -16.96 -14.72
C ASP A 268 -15.82 -15.52 -15.23
N GLN A 269 -16.66 -14.70 -14.58
CA GLN A 269 -16.79 -13.27 -14.91
C GLN A 269 -15.47 -12.53 -14.75
N TYR A 270 -14.67 -12.87 -13.74
CA TYR A 270 -13.32 -12.33 -13.55
C TYR A 270 -12.38 -12.73 -14.70
N THR A 271 -12.41 -14.00 -15.10
CA THR A 271 -11.59 -14.52 -16.21
C THR A 271 -11.97 -13.86 -17.54
N ASP A 272 -13.26 -13.68 -17.79
CA ASP A 272 -13.75 -12.99 -18.99
C ASP A 272 -13.36 -11.51 -18.99
N ALA A 273 -13.38 -10.84 -17.83
CA ALA A 273 -12.89 -9.47 -17.70
C ALA A 273 -11.38 -9.36 -17.97
N LEU A 274 -10.58 -10.37 -17.62
CA LEU A 274 -9.15 -10.42 -17.96
C LEU A 274 -8.94 -10.60 -19.47
N LYS A 275 -9.69 -11.50 -20.12
CA LYS A 275 -9.64 -11.68 -21.58
C LYS A 275 -10.05 -10.41 -22.32
N MET A 276 -11.14 -9.78 -21.92
CA MET A 276 -11.60 -8.51 -22.49
C MET A 276 -10.52 -7.41 -22.38
N ARG A 277 -9.74 -7.43 -21.30
CA ARG A 277 -8.61 -6.52 -21.13
C ARG A 277 -7.45 -6.84 -22.08
N GLU A 278 -7.08 -8.11 -22.23
CA GLU A 278 -6.06 -8.56 -23.18
C GLU A 278 -6.45 -8.14 -24.61
N GLU A 279 -7.69 -8.41 -25.01
CA GLU A 279 -8.25 -8.01 -26.30
C GLU A 279 -8.21 -6.49 -26.50
N PHE A 280 -8.64 -5.71 -25.49
CA PHE A 280 -8.61 -4.25 -25.56
C PHE A 280 -7.19 -3.71 -25.75
N LEU A 281 -6.20 -4.28 -25.07
CA LEU A 281 -4.79 -3.86 -25.18
C LEU A 281 -4.16 -4.24 -26.52
N ALA A 282 -4.66 -5.30 -27.16
CA ALA A 282 -4.21 -5.77 -28.47
C ALA A 282 -4.96 -5.12 -29.65
N SER A 283 -6.06 -4.41 -29.38
CA SER A 283 -6.90 -3.81 -30.42
C SER A 283 -6.28 -2.54 -31.01
N ASP A 284 -6.54 -2.30 -32.29
CA ASP A 284 -6.24 -1.03 -32.94
C ASP A 284 -7.20 0.08 -32.50
N VAL A 285 -6.76 1.33 -32.69
CA VAL A 285 -7.57 2.52 -32.47
C VAL A 285 -8.31 2.92 -33.76
N PRO A 286 -9.51 3.53 -33.68
CA PRO A 286 -10.23 3.95 -32.48
C PRO A 286 -10.93 2.79 -31.78
N ILE A 287 -11.05 2.86 -30.45
CA ILE A 287 -11.71 1.82 -29.64
C ILE A 287 -12.55 2.40 -28.50
N ILE A 288 -13.73 1.82 -28.31
CA ILE A 288 -14.61 2.08 -27.15
C ILE A 288 -14.54 0.86 -26.23
N PRO A 289 -14.16 1.02 -24.94
CA PRO A 289 -14.09 -0.10 -24.01
C PRO A 289 -15.42 -0.85 -23.90
N LYS A 290 -15.40 -2.16 -24.15
CA LYS A 290 -16.51 -3.07 -23.87
C LYS A 290 -16.71 -3.12 -22.34
N GLY A 291 -17.97 -3.12 -21.89
CA GLY A 291 -18.33 -3.06 -20.47
C GLY A 291 -19.18 -1.85 -20.07
N ASN A 292 -19.27 -0.83 -20.94
CA ASN A 292 -20.12 0.36 -20.70
C ASN A 292 -21.55 0.23 -21.26
N SER A 293 -21.89 -0.87 -21.93
CA SER A 293 -23.14 -0.98 -22.70
C SER A 293 -23.54 -2.42 -22.98
N THR A 294 -24.19 -3.06 -22.01
CA THR A 294 -25.14 -4.15 -22.27
C THR A 294 -26.49 -3.78 -21.67
N GLY A 295 -27.20 -2.83 -22.28
CA GLY A 295 -28.66 -2.70 -22.25
C GLY A 295 -29.41 -2.59 -20.92
N GLN A 296 -28.75 -2.67 -19.78
CA GLN A 296 -29.33 -2.53 -18.45
C GLN A 296 -28.65 -1.36 -17.75
N SER A 297 -29.46 -0.34 -17.53
CA SER A 297 -29.13 0.94 -16.91
C SER A 297 -28.79 0.78 -15.43
N THR A 298 -27.60 0.29 -15.09
CA THR A 298 -26.94 0.54 -13.79
C THR A 298 -25.43 0.44 -13.95
N SER A 299 -24.75 1.60 -13.89
CA SER A 299 -23.29 1.65 -13.76
C SER A 299 -22.84 0.81 -12.55
N THR A 300 -22.01 -0.21 -12.75
CA THR A 300 -21.38 -0.99 -11.67
C THR A 300 -20.28 -0.22 -10.93
N LEU A 301 -19.89 0.96 -11.43
CA LEU A 301 -18.92 1.85 -10.80
C LEU A 301 -19.60 2.69 -9.71
N PHE A 302 -18.83 3.00 -8.66
CA PHE A 302 -19.26 3.95 -7.63
C PHE A 302 -19.63 5.31 -8.26
N PRO A 303 -20.58 6.06 -7.67
CA PRO A 303 -20.89 7.42 -8.10
C PRO A 303 -19.65 8.34 -8.10
N GLY A 304 -19.53 9.25 -9.07
CA GLY A 304 -18.39 10.14 -9.23
C GLY A 304 -17.09 9.47 -9.71
N THR A 305 -17.17 8.23 -10.21
CA THR A 305 -16.00 7.50 -10.74
C THR A 305 -15.73 7.93 -12.18
N TYR A 306 -14.51 8.38 -12.43
CA TYR A 306 -14.02 8.60 -13.79
C TYR A 306 -13.71 7.28 -14.49
N PHE A 307 -14.16 7.13 -15.74
CA PHE A 307 -13.92 5.94 -16.55
C PHE A 307 -13.50 6.30 -17.98
N LEU A 308 -12.82 5.37 -18.64
CA LEU A 308 -12.38 5.55 -20.03
C LEU A 308 -13.59 5.41 -20.96
N LYS A 309 -13.94 6.48 -21.67
CA LYS A 309 -15.06 6.52 -22.62
C LYS A 309 -14.66 5.97 -23.98
N MET A 310 -13.52 6.42 -24.50
CA MET A 310 -12.97 5.98 -25.77
C MET A 310 -11.48 6.32 -25.90
N VAL A 311 -10.83 5.67 -26.85
CA VAL A 311 -9.52 6.02 -27.38
C VAL A 311 -9.69 6.31 -28.86
N ASP A 312 -9.30 7.50 -29.31
CA ASP A 312 -9.43 7.88 -30.72
C ASP A 312 -8.26 7.40 -31.59
N GLU A 313 -8.34 7.65 -32.89
CA GLU A 313 -7.32 7.29 -33.91
C GLU A 313 -5.91 7.85 -33.62
N ARG A 314 -5.80 8.88 -32.77
CA ARG A 314 -4.54 9.51 -32.36
C ARG A 314 -4.07 9.04 -30.99
N TYR A 315 -4.66 7.97 -30.47
CA TYR A 315 -4.43 7.45 -29.12
C TYR A 315 -4.82 8.43 -27.99
N LEU A 316 -5.62 9.46 -28.27
CA LEU A 316 -6.14 10.35 -27.24
C LEU A 316 -7.21 9.63 -26.43
N ARG A 317 -7.06 9.67 -25.10
CA ARG A 317 -8.00 9.02 -24.16
C ARG A 317 -9.03 10.02 -23.68
N VAL A 318 -10.29 9.76 -23.98
CA VAL A 318 -11.42 10.56 -23.50
C VAL A 318 -12.02 9.88 -22.29
N TYR A 319 -12.26 10.65 -21.23
CA TYR A 319 -12.84 10.17 -19.97
C TYR A 319 -14.21 10.78 -19.76
N ASP A 320 -15.08 10.03 -19.08
CA ASP A 320 -16.37 10.50 -18.59
C ASP A 320 -16.48 10.17 -17.09
N CYS A 321 -17.53 10.64 -16.43
CA CYS A 321 -17.72 10.46 -14.99
C CYS A 321 -19.13 9.96 -14.69
N THR A 322 -19.25 8.97 -13.79
CA THR A 322 -20.56 8.52 -13.33
C THR A 322 -21.28 9.64 -12.56
N PRO A 323 -22.61 9.80 -12.72
CA PRO A 323 -23.34 10.86 -12.04
C PRO A 323 -23.13 10.81 -10.53
N LEU A 324 -23.03 11.99 -9.91
CA LEU A 324 -23.09 12.11 -8.47
C LEU A 324 -24.55 11.95 -8.00
N PRO A 325 -24.81 11.41 -6.79
CA PRO A 325 -26.15 11.35 -6.24
C PRO A 325 -26.75 12.77 -6.11
N LYS A 326 -28.06 12.93 -6.27
CA LYS A 326 -28.73 14.26 -6.20
C LYS A 326 -28.48 15.00 -4.88
N THR A 327 -28.26 14.29 -3.78
CA THR A 327 -27.86 14.86 -2.47
C THR A 327 -26.46 15.49 -2.48
N ALA A 328 -25.62 15.22 -3.48
CA ALA A 328 -24.30 15.80 -3.64
C ALA A 328 -24.27 17.05 -4.56
N GLN A 329 -25.39 17.41 -5.22
CA GLN A 329 -25.45 18.55 -6.15
C GLN A 329 -25.64 19.91 -5.47
N ASN A 330 -26.02 19.97 -4.18
CA ASN A 330 -26.37 21.21 -3.47
C ASN A 330 -25.22 21.88 -2.68
N HIS A 331 -23.95 21.71 -3.06
CA HIS A 331 -22.84 22.33 -2.32
C HIS A 331 -21.85 23.07 -3.23
N LEU A 332 -22.12 24.36 -3.47
CA LEU A 332 -21.19 25.36 -4.02
C LEU A 332 -19.95 25.61 -3.11
N ASN A 333 -19.80 24.89 -2.00
CA ASN A 333 -18.66 24.98 -1.06
C ASN A 333 -17.90 23.64 -0.83
N GLY A 334 -18.02 22.64 -1.72
CA GLY A 334 -16.96 21.64 -1.90
C GLY A 334 -16.75 20.57 -0.81
N PHE A 335 -17.81 19.87 -0.38
CA PHE A 335 -17.67 18.68 0.48
C PHE A 335 -18.30 17.43 -0.12
N ILE A 336 -17.47 16.41 -0.39
CA ILE A 336 -17.83 14.98 -0.53
C ILE A 336 -16.66 14.15 0.08
N ASN A 337 -16.96 13.10 0.87
CA ASN A 337 -16.06 12.32 1.75
C ASN A 337 -15.68 13.00 3.09
N GLY A 338 -16.64 13.38 3.94
CA GLY A 338 -16.31 14.30 5.05
C GLY A 338 -17.12 14.22 6.34
N THR A 339 -18.41 14.58 6.37
CA THR A 339 -19.31 14.53 7.55
C THR A 339 -20.73 14.97 7.14
N PRO A 340 -21.78 14.65 7.93
CA PRO A 340 -23.18 14.99 7.61
C PRO A 340 -23.52 16.44 7.95
N GLY A 341 -24.51 16.98 7.23
CA GLY A 341 -25.14 18.24 7.58
C GLY A 341 -25.84 18.12 8.93
N GLY A 342 -25.35 18.87 9.92
CA GLY A 342 -26.09 19.18 11.14
C GLY A 342 -26.70 20.57 10.98
N SER A 343 -28.02 20.65 11.06
CA SER A 343 -28.74 21.89 11.29
C SER A 343 -28.35 22.42 12.68
N SER A 344 -27.50 23.43 12.73
CA SER A 344 -27.46 24.33 13.89
C SER A 344 -28.55 25.37 13.69
N ASP A 345 -29.75 25.07 14.19
CA ASP A 345 -30.67 26.12 14.57
C ASP A 345 -30.06 26.83 15.78
N ILE A 346 -29.54 28.04 15.55
CA ILE A 346 -29.32 29.04 16.59
C ILE A 346 -29.99 30.31 16.06
N ALA A 347 -31.16 30.59 16.63
CA ALA A 347 -31.71 31.93 16.74
C ALA A 347 -30.92 32.72 17.80
#